data_AF-A0A7J9XXL5-F1
#
_entry.id   AF-A0A7J9XXL5-F1
#
_cell.length_a   1.000
_cell.length_b   1.000
_cell.length_c   1.000
_cell.angle_alpha   90.00
_cell.angle_beta   90.00
_cell.angle_gamma   90.00
#
_symmetry.space_group_name_H-M   'P 1'
#
loop_
_entity.id
_entity.type
_entity.pdbx_description
1 polymer ?
#
loop_
_entity_poly.entity_id
_entity_poly.type
_entity_poly.pdbx_seq_one_letter_code
_entity_poly.pdbx_strand_id
1 'polypeptide(L)'
;MGRRARVAAALGAAVVLVAAVLTLRSATDDGLDRLLREPAPRVVDRSAAGIVTLPDPGPPPEGPGAVRIRADAHPVALSWGDGLPGGPEPAGAAGYQVRWPGGQRVVAEPGVELPGLAPGQAHRVRIHSIDEVGRRSPPVSGVPSGQPDTGWRQRYSFFDGFDGSPVPDPARWRITAAGEFCLRAGAGRSAEAGRLVVALDCGSTPHSLVPAVPLRLATAPDGELGRVAVVTDAAGSGATLTIDLVPGPVDAVGSDPGATDPPARSGTAVRDPALPPGTLRVLVGEAAPIIVTGPGVPRTGIDPAPLAAPARQAPGVTHRFEVVLRTDGLVVLRDGIPVAAADVAAPWRRATVLIGLAGPPGGRARMLLDAVGISGGAAPEPVVAVRSVVTPLRVVHPGTATERPPGPARAGSAQLRVLLRPDSGEPLGQITAVVGDTRVPVRPAVAGTMPQPGALFPMVAELPSEAVGGRTPRVVPAGERAAGTEVVAGSMLFDRPPSTRAPAPIHRPQPAPTQPRAPAVRITALDAAGHPPDPGRPLSRGRMLLDVRLDGAAAQRTGRLSGLAGIELLLDGERIAALPTARDVPAVGGRHRFGVDTSGLAPGRHTVVVRAIPADPGVEPRREEITVTVR
;
A
#
# COMPACT_ATOMS: atom_id res chain seq x y z
N MET A 1 11.01 -25.59 84.38
CA MET A 1 11.45 -25.00 83.09
C MET A 1 11.04 -23.53 83.05
N GLY A 2 12.01 -22.63 83.17
CA GLY A 2 11.77 -21.20 83.40
C GLY A 2 11.23 -20.45 82.19
N ARG A 3 10.55 -19.32 82.46
CA ARG A 3 9.94 -18.39 81.48
C ARG A 3 10.86 -18.05 80.30
N ARG A 4 12.18 -18.05 80.51
CA ARG A 4 13.21 -17.84 79.48
C ARG A 4 13.28 -18.96 78.43
N ALA A 5 13.07 -20.21 78.81
CA ALA A 5 13.07 -21.35 77.87
C ALA A 5 11.86 -21.33 76.93
N ARG A 6 10.70 -20.85 77.41
CA ARG A 6 9.49 -20.69 76.59
C ARG A 6 9.61 -19.53 75.59
N VAL A 7 10.27 -18.44 75.98
CA VAL A 7 10.53 -17.31 75.10
C VAL A 7 11.58 -17.66 74.03
N ALA A 8 12.63 -18.40 74.39
CA ALA A 8 13.60 -18.89 73.42
C ALA A 8 12.98 -19.88 72.40
N ALA A 9 12.08 -20.76 72.84
CA ALA A 9 11.36 -21.67 71.95
C ALA A 9 10.40 -20.92 71.00
N ALA A 10 9.71 -19.88 71.48
CA ALA A 10 8.82 -19.07 70.66
C ALA A 10 9.58 -18.23 69.62
N LEU A 11 10.74 -17.68 69.98
CA LEU A 11 11.61 -16.96 69.04
C LEU A 11 12.23 -17.91 68.01
N GLY A 12 12.65 -19.11 68.42
CA GLY A 12 13.14 -20.13 67.49
C GLY A 12 12.08 -20.55 66.47
N ALA A 13 10.84 -20.78 66.93
CA ALA A 13 9.72 -21.12 66.04
C ALA A 13 9.39 -19.98 65.06
N ALA A 14 9.43 -18.72 65.51
CA ALA A 14 9.18 -17.56 64.66
C ALA A 14 10.28 -17.39 63.59
N VAL A 15 11.56 -17.59 63.94
CA VAL A 15 12.67 -17.52 62.99
C VAL A 15 12.59 -18.62 61.95
N VAL A 16 12.23 -19.85 62.35
CA VAL A 16 12.02 -20.97 61.41
C VAL A 16 10.84 -20.71 60.48
N LEU A 17 9.74 -20.12 60.98
CA LEU A 17 8.58 -19.74 60.16
C LEU A 17 8.92 -18.62 59.18
N VAL A 18 9.69 -17.61 59.60
CA VAL A 18 10.14 -16.53 58.72
C VAL A 18 11.12 -17.06 57.66
N ALA A 19 12.04 -17.95 58.03
CA ALA A 19 12.95 -18.60 57.09
C ALA A 19 12.21 -19.51 56.08
N ALA A 20 11.21 -20.27 56.53
CA ALA A 20 10.37 -21.10 55.67
C ALA A 20 9.49 -20.27 54.73
N VAL A 21 8.94 -19.14 55.20
CA VAL A 21 8.19 -18.20 54.37
C VAL A 21 9.10 -17.51 53.35
N LEU A 22 10.33 -17.13 53.73
CA LEU A 22 11.30 -16.52 52.82
C LEU A 22 11.81 -17.51 51.76
N THR A 23 12.03 -18.78 52.09
CA THR A 23 12.42 -19.82 51.10
C THR A 23 11.26 -20.21 50.19
N LEU A 24 10.02 -20.21 50.69
CA LEU A 24 8.83 -20.36 49.84
C LEU A 24 8.62 -19.16 48.91
N ARG A 25 8.97 -17.93 49.34
CA ARG A 25 8.88 -16.71 48.54
C ARG A 25 9.99 -16.61 47.48
N SER A 26 11.23 -16.98 47.83
CA SER A 26 12.34 -16.97 46.86
C SER A 26 12.25 -18.10 45.83
N ALA A 27 11.58 -19.22 46.15
CA ALA A 27 11.27 -20.26 45.17
C ALA A 27 10.11 -19.91 44.24
N THR A 28 9.33 -18.85 44.54
CA THR A 28 8.27 -18.33 43.66
C THR A 28 8.73 -17.18 42.77
N ASP A 29 9.77 -16.42 43.16
CA ASP A 29 10.23 -15.25 42.40
C ASP A 29 11.13 -15.60 41.19
N ASP A 30 11.88 -16.71 41.19
CA ASP A 30 12.67 -17.15 40.01
C ASP A 30 11.80 -17.76 38.88
N GLY A 31 10.52 -18.03 39.16
CA GLY A 31 9.55 -18.52 38.18
C GLY A 31 8.74 -17.41 37.52
N LEU A 32 8.61 -16.24 38.15
CA LEU A 32 7.62 -15.22 37.78
C LEU A 32 8.07 -14.26 36.68
N ASP A 33 9.38 -14.04 36.50
CA ASP A 33 9.91 -13.29 35.35
C ASP A 33 9.86 -14.10 34.04
N ARG A 34 9.76 -15.43 34.12
CA ARG A 34 9.46 -16.30 32.97
C ARG A 34 7.95 -16.38 32.68
N LEU A 35 7.13 -15.77 33.53
CA LEU A 35 5.67 -15.75 33.49
C LEU A 35 5.08 -14.35 33.20
N LEU A 36 5.90 -13.41 32.70
CA LEU A 36 5.44 -12.29 31.85
C LEU A 36 4.91 -12.81 30.50
N ARG A 37 4.10 -13.87 30.60
CA ARG A 37 3.45 -14.66 29.56
C ARG A 37 2.74 -13.71 28.63
N GLU A 38 3.25 -13.67 27.40
CA GLU A 38 2.40 -13.60 26.21
C GLU A 38 1.09 -14.34 26.53
N PRO A 39 -0.07 -13.72 26.30
CA PRO A 39 -1.32 -14.38 26.65
C PRO A 39 -1.33 -15.72 25.91
N ALA A 40 -1.50 -16.81 26.66
CA ALA A 40 -1.21 -18.16 26.16
C ALA A 40 -1.93 -18.35 24.82
N PRO A 41 -1.23 -18.84 23.78
CA PRO A 41 -1.86 -19.00 22.49
C PRO A 41 -3.09 -19.88 22.63
N ARG A 42 -4.17 -19.53 21.92
CA ARG A 42 -5.35 -20.42 21.89
C ARG A 42 -4.87 -21.77 21.37
N VAL A 43 -5.24 -22.84 22.07
CA VAL A 43 -4.92 -24.21 21.64
C VAL A 43 -6.20 -24.80 21.06
N VAL A 44 -6.10 -25.40 19.88
CA VAL A 44 -7.20 -26.11 19.23
C VAL A 44 -6.82 -27.58 19.15
N ASP A 45 -7.59 -28.44 19.81
CA ASP A 45 -7.35 -29.87 19.77
C ASP A 45 -7.91 -30.48 18.48
N ARG A 46 -7.17 -31.44 17.90
CA ARG A 46 -7.63 -32.16 16.71
C ARG A 46 -8.85 -33.00 17.08
N SER A 47 -9.98 -32.76 16.43
CA SER A 47 -11.21 -33.53 16.65
C SER A 47 -12.07 -33.59 15.39
N ALA A 48 -12.81 -34.67 15.22
CA ALA A 48 -13.78 -34.82 14.14
C ALA A 48 -14.93 -35.72 14.60
N ALA A 49 -16.15 -35.30 14.31
CA ALA A 49 -17.32 -36.14 14.38
C ALA A 49 -17.24 -37.24 13.31
N GLY A 50 -17.99 -38.34 13.49
CA GLY A 50 -17.98 -39.47 12.54
C GLY A 50 -18.38 -39.12 11.10
N ILE A 51 -19.01 -37.95 10.90
CA ILE A 51 -19.40 -37.44 9.58
C ILE A 51 -18.30 -36.61 8.89
N VAL A 52 -17.16 -36.32 9.54
CA VAL A 52 -16.09 -35.51 8.97
C VAL A 52 -14.79 -36.29 8.85
N THR A 53 -14.16 -36.19 7.70
CA THR A 53 -12.76 -36.61 7.48
C THR A 53 -11.88 -35.37 7.45
N LEU A 54 -10.94 -35.28 8.39
CA LEU A 54 -9.96 -34.20 8.46
C LEU A 54 -8.90 -34.36 7.36
N PRO A 55 -8.34 -33.25 6.84
CA PRO A 55 -7.17 -33.34 5.98
C PRO A 55 -5.97 -33.89 6.74
N ASP A 56 -5.18 -34.69 6.03
CA ASP A 56 -3.85 -35.09 6.47
C ASP A 56 -2.80 -34.09 6.00
N PRO A 57 -1.80 -33.76 6.82
CA PRO A 57 -0.69 -32.92 6.39
C PRO A 57 0.06 -33.58 5.23
N GLY A 58 0.39 -32.81 4.19
CA GLY A 58 1.25 -33.27 3.09
C GLY A 58 2.72 -33.49 3.52
N PRO A 59 3.68 -33.55 2.58
CA PRO A 59 5.09 -33.49 2.94
C PRO A 59 5.44 -32.16 3.64
N PRO A 60 6.51 -32.10 4.47
CA PRO A 60 7.00 -30.85 5.03
C PRO A 60 7.38 -29.83 3.95
N PRO A 61 7.28 -28.52 4.24
CA PRO A 61 7.61 -27.49 3.25
C PRO A 61 9.12 -27.44 2.97
N GLU A 62 9.47 -27.00 1.76
CA GLU A 62 10.87 -26.75 1.38
C GLU A 62 11.41 -25.47 2.03
N GLY A 63 12.74 -25.37 2.14
CA GLY A 63 13.42 -24.17 2.63
C GLY A 63 13.26 -22.97 1.66
N PRO A 64 13.34 -21.71 2.14
CA PRO A 64 13.20 -20.53 1.28
C PRO A 64 14.27 -20.33 0.18
N GLY A 65 15.31 -21.17 0.15
CA GLY A 65 16.42 -21.05 -0.80
C GLY A 65 17.36 -19.89 -0.44
N ALA A 66 17.45 -18.90 -1.32
CA ALA A 66 18.31 -17.72 -1.14
C ALA A 66 17.56 -16.57 -0.45
N VAL A 67 18.31 -15.71 0.25
CA VAL A 67 17.80 -14.46 0.84
C VAL A 67 18.59 -13.28 0.30
N ARG A 68 17.89 -12.23 -0.13
CA ARG A 68 18.46 -10.93 -0.46
C ARG A 68 18.13 -9.94 0.64
N ILE A 69 19.15 -9.16 1.02
CA ILE A 69 19.05 -8.16 2.07
C ILE A 69 19.33 -6.80 1.45
N ARG A 70 18.44 -5.85 1.69
CA ARG A 70 18.55 -4.46 1.25
C ARG A 70 18.76 -3.57 2.46
N ALA A 71 20.01 -3.18 2.67
CA ALA A 71 20.43 -2.29 3.76
C ALA A 71 20.29 -0.80 3.40
N ASP A 72 20.02 -0.48 2.13
CA ASP A 72 19.74 0.86 1.64
C ASP A 72 18.31 1.33 1.97
N ALA A 73 17.39 0.39 2.20
CA ALA A 73 16.04 0.62 2.74
C ALA A 73 16.09 0.98 4.23
N HIS A 74 15.17 1.83 4.68
CA HIS A 74 15.04 2.20 6.10
C HIS A 74 13.60 1.99 6.56
N PRO A 75 13.28 0.86 7.26
CA PRO A 75 14.16 -0.18 7.79
C PRO A 75 14.74 -1.18 6.75
N VAL A 76 15.66 -2.03 7.22
CA VAL A 76 16.27 -3.12 6.42
C VAL A 76 15.19 -4.04 5.85
N ALA A 77 15.20 -4.22 4.54
CA ALA A 77 14.27 -5.08 3.83
C ALA A 77 14.91 -6.43 3.47
N LEU A 78 14.10 -7.49 3.58
CA LEU A 78 14.46 -8.86 3.23
C LEU A 78 13.51 -9.38 2.15
N SER A 79 14.05 -10.16 1.21
CA SER A 79 13.26 -10.88 0.21
C SER A 79 13.87 -12.26 -0.03
N TRP A 80 13.05 -13.25 -0.36
CA TRP A 80 13.46 -14.64 -0.64
C TRP A 80 12.49 -15.29 -1.63
N GLY A 81 12.70 -16.55 -2.02
CA GLY A 81 11.77 -17.28 -2.91
C GLY A 81 11.38 -16.50 -4.17
N ASP A 82 10.09 -16.47 -4.49
CA ASP A 82 9.51 -15.68 -5.59
C ASP A 82 9.44 -14.17 -5.32
N GLY A 83 9.86 -13.71 -4.15
CA GLY A 83 10.21 -12.31 -3.86
C GLY A 83 11.58 -11.90 -4.43
N LEU A 84 12.37 -12.86 -4.95
CA LEU A 84 13.58 -12.60 -5.74
C LEU A 84 13.29 -12.74 -7.24
N PRO A 85 13.91 -11.91 -8.10
CA PRO A 85 13.77 -12.06 -9.55
C PRO A 85 14.18 -13.47 -9.99
N GLY A 86 13.26 -14.20 -10.64
CA GLY A 86 13.47 -15.57 -11.07
C GLY A 86 13.57 -16.61 -9.95
N GLY A 87 13.34 -16.25 -8.69
CA GLY A 87 13.32 -17.19 -7.59
C GLY A 87 12.02 -18.02 -7.57
N PRO A 88 12.09 -19.33 -7.27
CA PRO A 88 10.89 -20.15 -7.16
C PRO A 88 10.20 -19.96 -5.80
N GLU A 89 8.87 -20.12 -5.78
CA GLU A 89 8.12 -20.28 -4.54
C GLU A 89 8.49 -21.65 -3.91
N PRO A 90 8.90 -21.70 -2.62
CA PRO A 90 9.24 -22.96 -1.97
C PRO A 90 8.04 -23.91 -1.92
N ALA A 91 8.23 -25.16 -2.35
CA ALA A 91 7.12 -26.11 -2.41
C ALA A 91 6.51 -26.37 -1.01
N GLY A 92 5.17 -26.37 -0.96
CA GLY A 92 4.40 -26.63 0.27
C GLY A 92 4.37 -25.48 1.28
N ALA A 93 4.91 -24.31 0.96
CA ALA A 93 4.84 -23.14 1.83
C ALA A 93 3.46 -22.47 1.76
N ALA A 94 2.87 -22.20 2.92
CA ALA A 94 1.71 -21.32 3.09
C ALA A 94 2.12 -19.93 3.62
N GLY A 95 3.38 -19.79 4.05
CA GLY A 95 4.07 -18.54 4.34
C GLY A 95 5.35 -18.79 5.13
N TYR A 96 5.77 -17.87 6.01
CA TYR A 96 7.14 -17.83 6.54
C TYR A 96 7.24 -17.35 7.99
N GLN A 97 8.21 -17.91 8.72
CA GLN A 97 8.67 -17.40 10.02
C GLN A 97 10.01 -16.70 9.83
N VAL A 98 10.09 -15.43 10.21
CA VAL A 98 11.33 -14.64 10.23
C VAL A 98 11.74 -14.41 11.68
N ARG A 99 12.99 -14.73 12.01
CA ARG A 99 13.58 -14.55 13.35
C ARG A 99 14.87 -13.73 13.26
N TRP A 100 15.00 -12.74 14.13
CA TRP A 100 16.17 -11.88 14.26
C TRP A 100 16.43 -11.58 15.75
N PRO A 101 17.57 -10.99 16.15
CA PRO A 101 17.88 -10.73 17.56
C PRO A 101 16.83 -9.88 18.29
N GLY A 102 16.12 -9.00 17.57
CA GLY A 102 15.09 -8.13 18.12
C GLY A 102 13.67 -8.72 18.14
N GLY A 103 13.47 -9.96 17.65
CA GLY A 103 12.16 -10.60 17.70
C GLY A 103 11.90 -11.66 16.64
N GLN A 104 10.63 -12.01 16.50
CA GLN A 104 10.14 -12.90 15.46
C GLN A 104 8.84 -12.38 14.86
N ARG A 105 8.58 -12.75 13.61
CA ARG A 105 7.36 -12.39 12.89
C ARG A 105 6.97 -13.51 11.95
N VAL A 106 5.67 -13.71 11.79
CA VAL A 106 5.13 -14.54 10.71
C VAL A 106 4.61 -13.64 9.59
N VAL A 107 4.85 -14.05 8.35
CA VAL A 107 4.40 -13.35 7.14
C VAL A 107 3.86 -14.37 6.15
N ALA A 108 2.87 -13.99 5.36
CA ALA A 108 2.33 -14.84 4.30
C ALA A 108 3.14 -14.72 2.99
N GLU A 109 3.77 -13.55 2.76
CA GLU A 109 4.46 -13.22 1.52
C GLU A 109 5.99 -13.20 1.69
N PRO A 110 6.78 -13.39 0.62
CA PRO A 110 8.21 -13.68 0.67
C PRO A 110 9.10 -12.44 0.84
N GLY A 111 8.72 -11.57 1.79
CA GLY A 111 9.50 -10.38 2.13
C GLY A 111 9.03 -9.71 3.42
N VAL A 112 9.94 -9.00 4.07
CA VAL A 112 9.63 -8.24 5.30
C VAL A 112 10.62 -7.11 5.53
N GLU A 113 10.14 -5.99 6.09
CA GLU A 113 11.00 -4.98 6.71
C GLU A 113 11.14 -5.25 8.21
N LEU A 114 12.39 -5.27 8.69
CA LEU A 114 12.71 -5.55 10.07
C LEU A 114 13.07 -4.26 10.82
N PRO A 115 12.27 -3.83 11.81
CA PRO A 115 12.61 -2.67 12.61
C PRO A 115 13.80 -2.96 13.53
N GLY A 116 14.56 -1.91 13.85
CA GLY A 116 15.62 -1.98 14.86
C GLY A 116 16.89 -2.72 14.46
N LEU A 117 17.03 -3.14 13.19
CA LEU A 117 18.30 -3.59 12.65
C LEU A 117 19.10 -2.37 12.20
N ALA A 118 20.23 -2.11 12.88
CA ALA A 118 21.12 -1.03 12.48
C ALA A 118 21.82 -1.40 11.17
N PRO A 119 21.80 -0.55 10.14
CA PRO A 119 22.57 -0.80 8.94
C PRO A 119 24.05 -0.99 9.24
N GLY A 120 24.73 -1.87 8.49
CA GLY A 120 26.14 -2.19 8.69
C GLY A 120 26.45 -3.13 9.86
N GLN A 121 25.49 -3.46 10.73
CA GLN A 121 25.68 -4.44 11.79
C GLN A 121 25.28 -5.85 11.35
N ALA A 122 26.19 -6.80 11.50
CA ALA A 122 25.94 -8.19 11.18
C ALA A 122 24.91 -8.81 12.15
N HIS A 123 23.64 -8.85 11.74
CA HIS A 123 22.59 -9.54 12.47
C HIS A 123 22.28 -10.90 11.83
N ARG A 124 22.26 -11.98 12.60
CA ARG A 124 21.82 -13.27 12.04
C ARG A 124 20.31 -13.29 11.92
N VAL A 125 19.80 -13.25 10.69
CA VAL A 125 18.38 -13.48 10.40
C VAL A 125 18.19 -14.92 9.94
N ARG A 126 17.13 -15.57 10.42
CA ARG A 126 16.71 -16.91 9.97
C ARG A 126 15.30 -16.84 9.42
N ILE A 127 15.09 -17.44 8.26
CA ILE A 127 13.79 -17.51 7.59
C ILE A 127 13.45 -18.98 7.37
N HIS A 128 12.29 -19.39 7.85
CA HIS A 128 11.72 -20.73 7.63
C HIS A 128 10.46 -20.59 6.79
N SER A 129 10.21 -21.55 5.90
CA SER A 129 8.88 -21.74 5.34
C SER A 129 7.98 -22.42 6.36
N ILE A 130 6.70 -22.10 6.34
CA ILE A 130 5.64 -22.66 7.17
C ILE A 130 4.58 -23.23 6.24
N ASP A 131 4.13 -24.46 6.46
CA ASP A 131 3.00 -25.03 5.72
C ASP A 131 1.64 -24.69 6.37
N GLU A 132 0.56 -25.20 5.78
CA GLU A 132 -0.81 -24.94 6.23
C GLU A 132 -1.17 -25.47 7.63
N VAL A 133 -0.37 -26.39 8.19
CA VAL A 133 -0.56 -26.93 9.55
C VAL A 133 0.48 -26.40 10.55
N GLY A 134 1.35 -25.49 10.12
CA GLY A 134 2.34 -24.86 11.00
C GLY A 134 3.64 -25.64 11.16
N ARG A 135 3.99 -26.57 10.26
CA ARG A 135 5.31 -27.22 10.24
C ARG A 135 6.35 -26.33 9.60
N ARG A 136 7.57 -26.33 10.15
CA ARG A 136 8.69 -25.53 9.64
C ARG A 136 9.62 -26.33 8.72
N SER A 137 10.15 -25.64 7.72
CA SER A 137 11.30 -26.13 6.94
C SER A 137 12.64 -25.80 7.63
N PRO A 138 13.77 -26.36 7.17
CA PRO A 138 15.10 -25.85 7.53
C PRO A 138 15.27 -24.36 7.18
N PRO A 139 16.00 -23.58 7.99
CA PRO A 139 16.12 -22.15 7.74
C PRO A 139 17.11 -21.82 6.62
N VAL A 140 16.84 -20.76 5.86
CA VAL A 140 17.91 -19.96 5.26
C VAL A 140 18.38 -18.91 6.26
N SER A 141 19.69 -18.67 6.31
CA SER A 141 20.26 -17.58 7.12
C SER A 141 20.79 -16.46 6.24
N GLY A 142 20.57 -15.23 6.65
CA GLY A 142 21.15 -14.04 6.05
C GLY A 142 21.85 -13.20 7.11
N VAL A 143 22.90 -12.47 6.70
CA VAL A 143 23.55 -11.47 7.53
C VAL A 143 23.43 -10.12 6.83
N PRO A 144 22.65 -9.16 7.36
CA PRO A 144 22.64 -7.78 6.89
C PRO A 144 24.00 -7.11 7.16
N SER A 145 25.04 -7.50 6.44
CA SER A 145 26.34 -6.85 6.48
C SER A 145 26.46 -5.96 5.26
N GLY A 146 26.16 -4.68 5.41
CA GLY A 146 26.33 -3.69 4.36
C GLY A 146 25.99 -2.31 4.90
N GLN A 147 26.86 -1.34 4.64
CA GLN A 147 26.45 0.05 4.80
C GLN A 147 25.28 0.31 3.85
N PRO A 148 24.29 1.15 4.23
CA PRO A 148 23.30 1.62 3.29
C PRO A 148 24.02 2.19 2.07
N ASP A 149 23.71 1.70 0.88
CA ASP A 149 24.10 2.42 -0.33
C ASP A 149 23.32 3.74 -0.32
N THR A 150 23.95 4.82 0.11
CA THR A 150 23.41 6.18 -0.02
C THR A 150 23.88 6.84 -1.31
N GLY A 151 24.77 6.20 -2.07
CA GLY A 151 25.35 6.73 -3.30
C GLY A 151 24.30 6.95 -4.38
N TRP A 152 23.23 6.14 -4.41
CA TRP A 152 22.11 6.39 -5.32
C TRP A 152 21.42 7.73 -5.02
N ARG A 153 21.30 8.16 -3.76
CA ARG A 153 20.65 9.44 -3.39
C ARG A 153 21.38 10.64 -4.00
N GLN A 154 22.70 10.56 -4.09
CA GLN A 154 23.56 11.61 -4.65
C GLN A 154 23.39 11.78 -6.17
N ARG A 155 22.71 10.85 -6.85
CA ARG A 155 22.44 10.92 -8.29
C ARG A 155 21.30 11.87 -8.65
N TYR A 156 20.53 12.34 -7.67
CA TYR A 156 19.36 13.20 -7.90
C TYR A 156 19.65 14.64 -7.54
N SER A 157 19.34 15.55 -8.48
CA SER A 157 19.44 16.99 -8.26
C SER A 157 18.32 17.51 -7.36
N PHE A 158 17.19 16.80 -7.31
CA PHE A 158 16.18 16.95 -6.28
C PHE A 158 15.98 15.62 -5.57
N PHE A 159 16.11 15.62 -4.24
CA PHE A 159 15.91 14.44 -3.41
C PHE A 159 15.20 14.81 -2.12
N ASP A 160 14.05 14.20 -1.84
CA ASP A 160 13.38 14.28 -0.54
C ASP A 160 13.29 12.90 0.10
N GLY A 161 13.82 12.76 1.31
CA GLY A 161 13.73 11.55 2.12
C GLY A 161 12.63 11.59 3.18
N PHE A 162 11.85 12.67 3.25
CA PHE A 162 10.75 12.86 4.20
C PHE A 162 11.15 12.72 5.69
N ASP A 163 12.43 12.96 6.00
CA ASP A 163 13.02 12.92 7.33
C ASP A 163 12.95 14.27 8.07
N GLY A 164 12.61 15.35 7.34
CA GLY A 164 12.48 16.71 7.87
C GLY A 164 11.18 17.00 8.65
N SER A 165 10.94 18.28 8.92
CA SER A 165 9.67 18.77 9.47
C SER A 165 9.39 20.17 8.93
N PRO A 166 8.19 20.46 8.39
CA PRO A 166 7.02 19.56 8.28
C PRO A 166 7.17 18.46 7.21
N VAL A 167 6.32 17.42 7.27
CA VAL A 167 6.26 16.33 6.27
C VAL A 167 4.83 16.18 5.74
N PRO A 168 4.62 16.23 4.41
CA PRO A 168 5.58 16.70 3.43
C PRO A 168 5.84 18.21 3.60
N ASP A 169 7.04 18.68 3.21
CA ASP A 169 7.37 20.10 3.25
C ASP A 169 6.54 20.86 2.17
N PRO A 170 5.65 21.80 2.56
CA PRO A 170 4.84 22.55 1.60
C PRO A 170 5.65 23.45 0.66
N ALA A 171 6.90 23.77 0.99
CA ALA A 171 7.80 24.47 0.05
C ALA A 171 8.31 23.55 -1.07
N ARG A 172 8.32 22.23 -0.84
CA ARG A 172 8.85 21.22 -1.77
C ARG A 172 7.75 20.42 -2.46
N TRP A 173 6.56 20.35 -1.86
CA TRP A 173 5.48 19.49 -2.30
C TRP A 173 4.15 20.20 -2.34
N ARG A 174 3.39 19.87 -3.38
CA ARG A 174 1.96 20.17 -3.48
C ARG A 174 1.22 18.85 -3.49
N ILE A 175 0.09 18.82 -2.80
CA ILE A 175 -0.78 17.66 -2.77
C ILE A 175 -2.10 18.04 -3.43
N THR A 176 -2.49 17.25 -4.42
CA THR A 176 -3.77 17.35 -5.10
C THR A 176 -4.63 16.16 -4.68
N ALA A 177 -5.80 16.45 -4.13
CA ALA A 177 -6.77 15.44 -3.77
C ALA A 177 -8.10 15.73 -4.44
N ALA A 178 -8.67 14.70 -5.08
CA ALA A 178 -10.06 14.69 -5.49
C ALA A 178 -10.90 14.28 -4.28
N GLY A 179 -11.85 15.13 -3.87
CA GLY A 179 -12.71 14.90 -2.71
C GLY A 179 -12.12 15.39 -1.38
N GLU A 180 -12.96 16.07 -0.59
CA GLU A 180 -12.61 16.49 0.76
C GLU A 180 -12.48 15.26 1.68
N PHE A 181 -11.49 15.27 2.58
CA PHE A 181 -11.25 14.25 3.63
C PHE A 181 -10.81 12.84 3.17
N CYS A 182 -10.64 12.62 1.87
CA CYS A 182 -10.27 11.33 1.29
C CYS A 182 -8.80 10.93 1.50
N LEU A 183 -7.91 11.91 1.47
CA LEU A 183 -6.47 11.75 1.59
C LEU A 183 -5.97 12.34 2.92
N ARG A 184 -5.21 11.54 3.66
CA ARG A 184 -4.44 12.01 4.83
C ARG A 184 -2.97 11.72 4.60
N ALA A 185 -2.14 12.75 4.72
CA ALA A 185 -0.72 12.67 4.48
C ALA A 185 0.04 13.34 5.63
N GLY A 186 1.10 12.70 6.12
CA GLY A 186 1.92 13.27 7.19
C GLY A 186 3.09 12.39 7.61
N ALA A 187 3.93 12.91 8.52
CA ALA A 187 5.03 12.14 9.10
C ALA A 187 4.53 10.85 9.76
N GLY A 188 5.20 9.74 9.46
CA GLY A 188 5.01 8.47 10.14
C GLY A 188 5.44 8.52 11.62
N ARG A 189 4.98 7.54 12.39
CA ARG A 189 5.27 7.41 13.82
C ARG A 189 5.81 6.04 14.16
N SER A 190 6.56 5.96 15.26
CA SER A 190 7.09 4.70 15.78
C SER A 190 7.89 3.94 14.71
N ALA A 191 7.42 2.78 14.24
CA ALA A 191 8.08 1.99 13.20
C ALA A 191 8.09 2.64 11.80
N GLU A 192 7.28 3.68 11.59
CA GLU A 192 7.20 4.44 10.34
C GLU A 192 7.90 5.81 10.45
N ALA A 193 8.62 6.09 11.54
CA ALA A 193 9.30 7.36 11.74
C ALA A 193 10.32 7.63 10.62
N GLY A 194 10.38 8.87 10.13
CA GLY A 194 11.23 9.27 9.00
C GLY A 194 10.65 8.96 7.62
N ARG A 195 9.37 8.62 7.54
CA ARG A 195 8.65 8.34 6.29
C ARG A 195 7.44 9.26 6.13
N LEU A 196 7.06 9.53 4.88
CA LEU A 196 5.74 10.08 4.59
C LEU A 196 4.72 8.94 4.57
N VAL A 197 3.71 9.04 5.43
CA VAL A 197 2.56 8.14 5.44
C VAL A 197 1.44 8.77 4.64
N VAL A 198 0.89 7.99 3.71
CA VAL A 198 -0.31 8.34 2.95
C VAL A 198 -1.42 7.33 3.26
N ALA A 199 -2.54 7.82 3.79
CA ALA A 199 -3.74 7.02 4.03
C ALA A 199 -4.87 7.52 3.11
N LEU A 200 -5.49 6.57 2.42
CA LEU A 200 -6.59 6.78 1.48
C LEU A 200 -7.85 6.08 2.01
N ASP A 201 -8.94 6.83 2.11
CA ASP A 201 -10.25 6.34 2.55
C ASP A 201 -11.29 6.24 1.40
N CYS A 202 -10.86 6.48 0.15
CA CYS A 202 -11.71 6.80 -1.01
C CYS A 202 -11.54 5.88 -2.22
N GLY A 203 -11.08 4.64 -2.02
CA GLY A 203 -10.96 3.65 -3.10
C GLY A 203 -9.93 4.03 -4.16
N SER A 204 -10.31 3.87 -5.43
CA SER A 204 -9.44 3.97 -6.62
C SER A 204 -9.16 5.39 -7.10
N THR A 205 -9.73 6.42 -6.47
CA THR A 205 -9.52 7.81 -6.91
C THR A 205 -8.04 8.18 -6.75
N PRO A 206 -7.33 8.59 -7.82
CA PRO A 206 -5.92 8.91 -7.73
C PRO A 206 -5.67 10.26 -7.05
N HIS A 207 -4.72 10.28 -6.12
CA HIS A 207 -4.22 11.47 -5.46
C HIS A 207 -2.76 11.71 -5.83
N SER A 208 -2.38 12.95 -6.11
CA SER A 208 -1.02 13.24 -6.60
C SER A 208 -0.22 14.06 -5.62
N LEU A 209 1.00 13.60 -5.35
CA LEU A 209 2.09 14.43 -4.83
C LEU A 209 2.85 15.03 -6.01
N VAL A 210 2.98 16.36 -6.01
CA VAL A 210 3.63 17.12 -7.08
C VAL A 210 4.83 17.86 -6.49
N PRO A 211 6.06 17.52 -6.90
CA PRO A 211 7.24 18.23 -6.44
C PRO A 211 7.24 19.67 -6.98
N ALA A 212 7.85 20.59 -6.24
CA ALA A 212 7.99 21.99 -6.63
C ALA A 212 8.91 22.17 -7.85
N VAL A 213 9.73 21.17 -8.16
CA VAL A 213 10.63 21.16 -9.32
C VAL A 213 10.10 20.25 -10.43
N PRO A 214 10.18 20.69 -11.70
CA PRO A 214 9.88 19.84 -12.85
C PRO A 214 11.03 18.87 -13.14
N LEU A 215 10.74 17.80 -13.88
CA LEU A 215 11.79 17.06 -14.59
C LEU A 215 12.23 17.87 -15.82
N ARG A 216 13.54 18.02 -16.00
CA ARG A 216 14.15 18.55 -17.23
C ARG A 216 15.04 17.50 -17.83
N LEU A 217 14.93 17.27 -19.13
CA LEU A 217 15.80 16.32 -19.82
C LEU A 217 17.17 16.95 -20.03
N ALA A 218 18.21 16.21 -19.66
CA ALA A 218 19.59 16.50 -20.00
C ALA A 218 19.88 16.19 -21.46
N THR A 219 21.04 16.66 -21.91
CA THR A 219 21.74 16.07 -23.05
C THR A 219 22.86 15.24 -22.45
N ALA A 220 22.77 13.91 -22.55
CA ALA A 220 23.74 13.02 -21.93
C ALA A 220 24.38 12.11 -22.98
N PRO A 221 25.72 11.92 -22.92
CA PRO A 221 26.45 11.09 -23.88
C PRO A 221 26.18 9.59 -23.72
N ASP A 222 25.70 9.14 -22.55
CA ASP A 222 25.32 7.75 -22.25
C ASP A 222 23.87 7.41 -22.64
N GLY A 223 23.16 8.38 -23.24
CA GLY A 223 21.78 8.27 -23.67
C GLY A 223 20.74 8.44 -22.55
N GLU A 224 21.12 8.62 -21.27
CA GLU A 224 20.16 8.86 -20.19
C GLU A 224 19.72 10.33 -20.15
N LEU A 225 18.46 10.60 -20.49
CA LEU A 225 17.93 11.94 -20.57
C LEU A 225 17.44 12.45 -19.21
N GLY A 226 16.94 11.58 -18.35
CA GLY A 226 16.44 11.96 -17.03
C GLY A 226 15.84 10.79 -16.28
N ARG A 227 15.63 10.98 -14.98
CA ARG A 227 15.21 9.91 -14.08
C ARG A 227 14.29 10.42 -12.99
N VAL A 228 13.28 9.63 -12.65
CA VAL A 228 12.44 9.82 -11.47
C VAL A 228 12.48 8.56 -10.64
N ALA A 229 12.73 8.68 -9.35
CA ALA A 229 12.74 7.57 -8.41
C ALA A 229 11.71 7.78 -7.31
N VAL A 230 11.00 6.72 -6.95
CA VAL A 230 10.05 6.68 -5.82
C VAL A 230 10.35 5.44 -5.00
N VAL A 231 10.58 5.61 -3.69
CA VAL A 231 10.74 4.49 -2.76
C VAL A 231 9.46 4.33 -1.95
N THR A 232 8.73 3.25 -2.17
CA THR A 232 7.40 3.03 -1.56
C THR A 232 7.02 1.55 -1.47
N ASP A 233 6.08 1.23 -0.58
CA ASP A 233 5.45 -0.08 -0.44
C ASP A 233 4.09 -0.19 -1.16
N ALA A 234 3.65 0.87 -1.86
CA ALA A 234 2.29 1.00 -2.38
C ALA A 234 1.81 -0.23 -3.16
N ALA A 235 2.62 -0.69 -4.10
CA ALA A 235 2.31 -1.84 -4.95
C ALA A 235 2.20 -3.18 -4.20
N GLY A 236 2.86 -3.34 -3.05
CA GLY A 236 2.70 -4.51 -2.19
C GLY A 236 1.45 -4.47 -1.30
N SER A 237 0.84 -3.29 -1.09
CA SER A 237 -0.33 -3.11 -0.21
C SER A 237 -1.69 -3.35 -0.90
N GLY A 238 -1.68 -3.68 -2.20
CA GLY A 238 -2.88 -3.69 -3.05
C GLY A 238 -3.28 -2.31 -3.56
N ALA A 239 -2.45 -1.29 -3.32
CA ALA A 239 -2.58 0.05 -3.87
C ALA A 239 -1.82 0.17 -5.20
N THR A 240 -2.12 1.21 -5.96
CA THR A 240 -1.45 1.52 -7.23
C THR A 240 -0.64 2.80 -7.07
N LEU A 241 0.63 2.73 -7.46
CA LEU A 241 1.50 3.89 -7.69
C LEU A 241 1.43 4.27 -9.17
N THR A 242 1.26 5.55 -9.46
CA THR A 242 1.47 6.11 -10.80
C THR A 242 2.61 7.11 -10.79
N ILE A 243 3.45 7.08 -11.81
CA ILE A 243 4.47 8.10 -12.06
C ILE A 243 4.17 8.72 -13.41
N ASP A 244 3.60 9.92 -13.40
CA ASP A 244 3.21 10.64 -14.61
C ASP A 244 4.21 11.75 -14.93
N LEU A 245 4.58 11.83 -16.19
CA LEU A 245 5.47 12.84 -16.75
C LEU A 245 4.69 13.60 -17.83
N VAL A 246 4.20 14.78 -17.47
CA VAL A 246 3.23 15.53 -18.27
C VAL A 246 3.83 16.85 -18.79
N PRO A 247 3.75 17.18 -20.09
CA PRO A 247 4.32 18.40 -20.68
C PRO A 247 3.47 19.67 -20.41
N GLY A 248 3.27 20.00 -19.14
CA GLY A 248 2.55 21.22 -18.74
C GLY A 248 2.37 21.35 -17.23
N PRO A 249 1.90 22.51 -16.75
CA PRO A 249 1.61 22.77 -15.34
C PRO A 249 0.33 22.04 -14.90
N VAL A 250 0.45 20.77 -14.52
CA VAL A 250 -0.67 19.95 -14.07
C VAL A 250 -0.54 19.59 -12.59
N ASP A 251 -1.68 19.26 -11.98
CA ASP A 251 -1.80 18.90 -10.57
C ASP A 251 -2.29 17.45 -10.38
N ALA A 252 -3.01 16.91 -11.36
CA ALA A 252 -3.47 15.52 -11.50
C ALA A 252 -3.91 15.28 -12.97
N VAL A 253 -3.93 14.03 -13.44
CA VAL A 253 -4.35 13.64 -14.81
C VAL A 253 -4.95 12.24 -14.87
N GLY A 254 -5.73 11.97 -15.93
CA GLY A 254 -6.24 10.64 -16.29
C GLY A 254 -7.52 10.24 -15.56
N SER A 255 -7.91 8.98 -15.73
CA SER A 255 -9.10 8.37 -15.12
C SER A 255 -8.71 7.47 -13.93
N ASP A 256 -9.72 6.97 -13.20
CA ASP A 256 -9.51 5.99 -12.12
C ASP A 256 -8.74 4.77 -12.65
N PRO A 257 -7.60 4.40 -12.02
CA PRO A 257 -6.85 3.19 -12.38
C PRO A 257 -7.73 1.94 -12.26
N GLY A 258 -7.71 1.07 -13.26
CA GLY A 258 -8.37 -0.25 -13.23
C GLY A 258 -9.73 -0.37 -13.94
N ALA A 259 -10.23 0.67 -14.62
CA ALA A 259 -11.47 0.57 -15.39
C ALA A 259 -11.35 -0.34 -16.62
N THR A 260 -10.18 -0.35 -17.30
CA THR A 260 -9.91 -1.18 -18.48
C THR A 260 -8.41 -1.15 -18.82
N ASP A 261 -7.53 -1.66 -17.94
CA ASP A 261 -6.12 -1.79 -18.31
C ASP A 261 -5.94 -3.06 -19.17
N PRO A 262 -5.61 -2.96 -20.48
CA PRO A 262 -5.31 -4.13 -21.28
C PRO A 262 -4.00 -4.78 -20.81
N PRO A 263 -3.82 -6.09 -20.99
CA PRO A 263 -2.55 -6.74 -20.69
C PRO A 263 -1.46 -6.18 -21.61
N ALA A 264 -0.59 -5.33 -21.06
CA ALA A 264 0.56 -4.83 -21.78
C ALA A 264 1.61 -5.93 -21.88
N ARG A 265 2.08 -6.23 -23.10
CA ARG A 265 3.30 -7.04 -23.27
C ARG A 265 4.50 -6.17 -22.98
N SER A 266 5.56 -6.78 -22.42
CA SER A 266 6.85 -6.10 -22.29
C SER A 266 7.27 -5.55 -23.65
N GLY A 267 7.65 -4.27 -23.68
CA GLY A 267 8.02 -3.55 -24.90
C GLY A 267 6.90 -2.82 -25.63
N THR A 268 5.64 -3.08 -25.34
CA THR A 268 4.52 -2.34 -25.95
C THR A 268 3.90 -1.39 -24.95
N ALA A 269 4.17 -0.08 -25.07
CA ALA A 269 3.41 0.91 -24.33
C ALA A 269 1.94 0.95 -24.79
N VAL A 270 1.01 1.05 -23.83
CA VAL A 270 -0.44 1.16 -24.08
C VAL A 270 -0.81 2.62 -24.30
N ARG A 271 -1.59 2.92 -25.32
CA ARG A 271 -2.07 4.29 -25.55
C ARG A 271 -3.36 4.54 -24.77
N ASP A 272 -3.40 5.62 -24.00
CA ASP A 272 -4.59 6.09 -23.30
C ASP A 272 -4.98 7.49 -23.82
N PRO A 273 -6.13 7.63 -24.52
CA PRO A 273 -6.60 8.92 -25.01
C PRO A 273 -7.09 9.87 -23.90
N ALA A 274 -7.35 9.37 -22.68
CA ALA A 274 -7.72 10.19 -21.53
C ALA A 274 -6.54 10.94 -20.89
N LEU A 275 -5.31 10.59 -21.26
CA LEU A 275 -4.12 11.32 -20.84
C LEU A 275 -3.88 12.54 -21.72
N PRO A 276 -3.36 13.66 -21.15
CA PRO A 276 -2.90 14.78 -21.97
C PRO A 276 -1.86 14.36 -23.01
N PRO A 277 -1.82 15.01 -24.18
CA PRO A 277 -0.83 14.71 -25.22
C PRO A 277 0.61 14.78 -24.71
N GLY A 278 1.44 13.83 -25.16
CA GLY A 278 2.85 13.73 -24.77
C GLY A 278 3.09 13.19 -23.35
N THR A 279 2.05 12.79 -22.62
CA THR A 279 2.20 12.19 -21.28
C THR A 279 2.85 10.82 -21.35
N LEU A 280 3.81 10.57 -20.47
CA LEU A 280 4.31 9.23 -20.16
C LEU A 280 3.85 8.86 -18.75
N ARG A 281 3.21 7.71 -18.57
CA ARG A 281 2.70 7.20 -17.29
C ARG A 281 3.28 5.83 -17.04
N VAL A 282 3.78 5.60 -15.83
CA VAL A 282 4.15 4.27 -15.33
C VAL A 282 3.18 3.90 -14.23
N LEU A 283 2.46 2.79 -14.42
CA LEU A 283 1.56 2.19 -13.44
C LEU A 283 2.28 1.05 -12.74
N VAL A 284 2.31 1.06 -11.41
CA VAL A 284 2.91 0.02 -10.58
C VAL A 284 1.86 -0.47 -9.57
N GLY A 285 1.44 -1.73 -9.73
CA GLY A 285 0.55 -2.43 -8.80
C GLY A 285 1.15 -3.78 -8.42
N GLU A 286 0.30 -4.77 -8.09
CA GLU A 286 0.76 -6.13 -7.72
C GLU A 286 1.42 -6.87 -8.89
N ALA A 287 1.01 -6.57 -10.12
CA ALA A 287 1.54 -7.17 -11.34
C ALA A 287 2.82 -6.45 -11.84
N ALA A 288 3.31 -6.88 -13.01
CA ALA A 288 4.38 -6.18 -13.72
C ALA A 288 4.00 -4.71 -13.98
N PRO A 289 4.94 -3.75 -13.88
CA PRO A 289 4.65 -2.37 -14.21
C PRO A 289 4.19 -2.20 -15.66
N ILE A 290 3.21 -1.32 -15.87
CA ILE A 290 2.66 -1.02 -17.19
C ILE A 290 3.09 0.39 -17.60
N ILE A 291 3.54 0.54 -18.83
CA ILE A 291 3.86 1.83 -19.43
C ILE A 291 2.70 2.27 -20.30
N VAL A 292 2.14 3.44 -19.98
CA VAL A 292 1.01 4.05 -20.67
C VAL A 292 1.46 5.39 -21.28
N THR A 293 0.99 5.68 -22.49
CA THR A 293 1.31 6.92 -23.20
C THR A 293 0.06 7.68 -23.57
N GLY A 294 0.10 9.00 -23.42
CA GLY A 294 -0.90 9.88 -24.02
C GLY A 294 -0.75 9.98 -25.54
N PRO A 295 -1.69 10.67 -26.22
CA PRO A 295 -1.61 10.96 -27.64
C PRO A 295 -0.29 11.64 -28.04
N GLY A 296 0.24 11.32 -29.22
CA GLY A 296 1.39 12.04 -29.80
C GLY A 296 2.75 11.70 -29.21
N VAL A 297 2.87 10.67 -28.37
CA VAL A 297 4.17 10.14 -27.93
C VAL A 297 4.83 9.36 -29.09
N PRO A 298 6.01 9.77 -29.57
CA PRO A 298 6.71 9.09 -30.65
C PRO A 298 7.29 7.75 -30.20
N ARG A 299 7.34 6.81 -31.15
CA ARG A 299 8.03 5.52 -31.00
C ARG A 299 9.47 5.64 -31.49
N THR A 300 10.41 5.03 -30.78
CA THR A 300 11.82 4.98 -31.20
C THR A 300 12.06 3.90 -32.25
N GLY A 301 11.18 2.89 -32.33
CA GLY A 301 11.35 1.73 -33.21
C GLY A 301 12.48 0.79 -32.75
N ILE A 302 13.00 0.98 -31.53
CA ILE A 302 14.01 0.13 -30.93
C ILE A 302 13.30 -0.80 -29.95
N ASP A 303 13.29 -2.09 -30.27
CA ASP A 303 12.71 -3.09 -29.37
C ASP A 303 13.50 -3.14 -28.06
N PRO A 304 12.83 -3.06 -26.91
CA PRO A 304 13.51 -3.19 -25.64
C PRO A 304 13.98 -4.61 -25.39
N ALA A 305 15.08 -4.74 -24.65
CA ALA A 305 15.63 -6.02 -24.28
C ALA A 305 14.61 -6.89 -23.51
N PRO A 306 14.65 -8.22 -23.65
CA PRO A 306 13.86 -9.14 -22.84
C PRO A 306 14.06 -8.88 -21.34
N LEU A 307 12.96 -8.87 -20.61
CA LEU A 307 12.95 -8.61 -19.17
C LEU A 307 12.72 -9.91 -18.40
N ALA A 308 13.34 -10.01 -17.23
CA ALA A 308 13.04 -11.09 -16.29
C ALA A 308 11.62 -10.92 -15.73
N ALA A 309 10.99 -12.03 -15.34
CA ALA A 309 9.74 -11.97 -14.60
C ALA A 309 9.93 -11.12 -13.33
N PRO A 310 9.07 -10.13 -13.06
CA PRO A 310 9.18 -9.33 -11.87
C PRO A 310 8.94 -10.21 -10.65
N ALA A 311 9.80 -10.11 -9.64
CA ALA A 311 9.56 -10.80 -8.38
C ALA A 311 8.28 -10.29 -7.70
N ARG A 312 7.65 -11.13 -6.89
CA ARG A 312 6.48 -10.76 -6.08
C ARG A 312 6.83 -9.65 -5.08
N GLN A 313 5.89 -8.74 -4.86
CA GLN A 313 6.04 -7.65 -3.90
C GLN A 313 5.35 -8.02 -2.58
N ALA A 314 6.11 -7.99 -1.48
CA ALA A 314 5.56 -8.29 -0.17
C ALA A 314 4.90 -7.02 0.44
N PRO A 315 3.71 -7.13 1.06
CA PRO A 315 3.07 -5.99 1.70
C PRO A 315 3.91 -5.39 2.83
N GLY A 316 4.02 -4.05 2.84
CA GLY A 316 4.81 -3.31 3.81
C GLY A 316 6.33 -3.38 3.59
N VAL A 317 6.78 -3.84 2.42
CA VAL A 317 8.18 -3.79 2.00
C VAL A 317 8.36 -2.73 0.93
N THR A 318 9.20 -1.75 1.21
CA THR A 318 9.47 -0.65 0.29
C THR A 318 10.41 -1.07 -0.84
N HIS A 319 10.07 -0.67 -2.06
CA HIS A 319 10.89 -0.87 -3.25
C HIS A 319 11.21 0.46 -3.90
N ARG A 320 12.41 0.57 -4.47
CA ARG A 320 12.82 1.72 -5.28
C ARG A 320 12.38 1.51 -6.71
N PHE A 321 11.34 2.22 -7.14
CA PHE A 321 10.93 2.27 -8.54
C PHE A 321 11.59 3.46 -9.22
N GLU A 322 12.25 3.22 -10.35
CA GLU A 322 12.92 4.27 -11.13
C GLU A 322 12.40 4.28 -12.56
N VAL A 323 11.90 5.41 -13.02
CA VAL A 323 11.57 5.66 -14.41
C VAL A 323 12.76 6.35 -15.05
N VAL A 324 13.41 5.68 -15.99
CA VAL A 324 14.61 6.15 -16.69
C VAL A 324 14.23 6.46 -18.13
N LEU A 325 14.31 7.74 -18.48
CA LEU A 325 14.11 8.22 -19.84
C LEU A 325 15.44 8.18 -20.58
N ARG A 326 15.44 7.58 -21.75
CA ARG A 326 16.63 7.45 -22.57
C ARG A 326 16.35 7.89 -24.00
N THR A 327 17.42 8.03 -24.79
CA THR A 327 17.32 8.31 -26.23
C THR A 327 16.75 7.12 -27.01
N ASP A 328 16.91 5.91 -26.51
CA ASP A 328 16.46 4.65 -27.12
C ASP A 328 15.09 4.17 -26.61
N GLY A 329 14.60 4.71 -25.48
CA GLY A 329 13.27 4.38 -24.96
C GLY A 329 13.04 4.80 -23.51
N LEU A 330 12.10 4.13 -22.85
CA LEU A 330 11.82 4.25 -21.42
C LEU A 330 12.07 2.91 -20.75
N VAL A 331 12.76 2.93 -19.60
CA VAL A 331 12.99 1.75 -18.77
C VAL A 331 12.49 2.01 -17.35
N VAL A 332 11.79 1.04 -16.77
CA VAL A 332 11.37 1.03 -15.37
C VAL A 332 12.23 0.03 -14.62
N LEU A 333 12.94 0.51 -13.61
CA LEU A 333 13.74 -0.31 -12.71
C LEU A 333 13.00 -0.50 -11.39
N ARG A 334 13.13 -1.68 -10.79
CA ARG A 334 12.81 -1.94 -9.39
C ARG A 334 14.06 -2.42 -8.68
N ASP A 335 14.50 -1.66 -7.67
CA ASP A 335 15.72 -1.92 -6.92
C ASP A 335 16.94 -2.09 -7.85
N GLY A 336 17.00 -1.28 -8.92
CA GLY A 336 18.06 -1.33 -9.95
C GLY A 336 17.87 -2.41 -11.03
N ILE A 337 16.83 -3.24 -10.95
CA ILE A 337 16.58 -4.33 -11.91
C ILE A 337 15.48 -3.92 -12.90
N PRO A 338 15.69 -3.99 -14.22
CA PRO A 338 14.66 -3.70 -15.21
C PRO A 338 13.43 -4.61 -15.04
N VAL A 339 12.25 -4.01 -14.92
CA VAL A 339 10.95 -4.69 -14.73
C VAL A 339 9.89 -4.29 -15.75
N ALA A 340 10.07 -3.16 -16.45
CA ALA A 340 9.31 -2.81 -17.64
C ALA A 340 10.18 -1.96 -18.57
N ALA A 341 9.87 -1.97 -19.86
CA ALA A 341 10.53 -1.14 -20.86
C ALA A 341 9.59 -0.91 -22.06
N ALA A 342 9.76 0.20 -22.75
CA ALA A 342 9.00 0.54 -23.96
C ALA A 342 9.81 1.40 -24.93
N ASP A 343 9.52 1.24 -26.22
CA ASP A 343 10.11 1.93 -27.36
C ASP A 343 9.56 3.36 -27.54
N VAL A 344 9.46 4.14 -26.45
CA VAL A 344 8.84 5.47 -26.46
C VAL A 344 9.86 6.56 -26.16
N ALA A 345 9.80 7.66 -26.89
CA ALA A 345 10.63 8.84 -26.62
C ALA A 345 9.80 9.97 -26.03
N ALA A 346 10.37 10.68 -25.07
CA ALA A 346 9.75 11.87 -24.50
C ALA A 346 9.68 12.99 -25.57
N PRO A 347 8.48 13.48 -25.95
CA PRO A 347 8.35 14.51 -26.98
C PRO A 347 8.64 15.94 -26.46
N TRP A 348 9.16 16.07 -25.25
CA TRP A 348 9.33 17.32 -24.52
C TRP A 348 10.68 17.38 -23.83
N ARG A 349 11.14 18.58 -23.49
CA ARG A 349 12.37 18.80 -22.69
C ARG A 349 12.10 19.04 -21.21
N ARG A 350 10.84 19.32 -20.85
CA ARG A 350 10.39 19.57 -19.47
C ARG A 350 9.03 18.93 -19.25
N ALA A 351 8.86 18.28 -18.10
CA ALA A 351 7.58 17.75 -17.65
C ALA A 351 7.35 18.00 -16.16
N THR A 352 6.09 18.11 -15.78
CA THR A 352 5.67 18.00 -14.39
C THR A 352 5.66 16.52 -14.02
N VAL A 353 6.27 16.20 -12.88
CA VAL A 353 6.24 14.85 -12.30
C VAL A 353 5.04 14.77 -11.37
N LEU A 354 4.16 13.78 -11.55
CA LEU A 354 3.08 13.49 -10.61
C LEU A 354 3.33 12.11 -10.01
N ILE A 355 3.41 12.03 -8.69
CA ILE A 355 3.45 10.78 -7.94
C ILE A 355 2.02 10.49 -7.50
N GLY A 356 1.30 9.72 -8.31
CA GLY A 356 -0.07 9.33 -8.05
C GLY A 356 -0.16 8.11 -7.14
N LEU A 357 -1.12 8.12 -6.23
CA LEU A 357 -1.40 7.05 -5.28
C LEU A 357 -2.91 6.79 -5.27
N ALA A 358 -3.31 5.54 -5.45
CA ALA A 358 -4.70 5.10 -5.44
C ALA A 358 -4.85 3.82 -4.63
N GLY A 359 -5.92 3.71 -3.85
CA GLY A 359 -6.24 2.47 -3.13
C GLY A 359 -6.93 1.44 -4.03
N PRO A 360 -7.16 0.21 -3.54
CA PRO A 360 -7.97 -0.76 -4.25
C PRO A 360 -9.42 -0.25 -4.37
N PRO A 361 -10.17 -0.65 -5.42
CA PRO A 361 -11.57 -0.27 -5.59
C PRO A 361 -12.41 -0.56 -4.34
N GLY A 362 -13.14 0.45 -3.84
CA GLY A 362 -13.97 0.34 -2.62
C GLY A 362 -13.21 0.12 -1.31
N GLY A 363 -11.87 0.14 -1.33
CA GLY A 363 -11.03 -0.16 -0.18
C GLY A 363 -10.33 1.06 0.42
N ARG A 364 -9.75 0.85 1.60
CA ARG A 364 -8.79 1.78 2.21
C ARG A 364 -7.38 1.32 1.90
N ALA A 365 -6.47 2.27 1.70
CA ALA A 365 -5.05 1.98 1.52
C ALA A 365 -4.20 2.80 2.50
N ARG A 366 -3.10 2.22 2.93
CA ARG A 366 -2.04 2.91 3.68
C ARG A 366 -0.73 2.59 2.99
N MET A 367 -0.01 3.63 2.61
CA MET A 367 1.24 3.53 1.86
C MET A 367 2.31 4.35 2.57
N LEU A 368 3.53 3.88 2.46
CA LEU A 368 4.75 4.48 2.97
C LEU A 368 5.56 5.01 1.79
N LEU A 369 5.99 6.26 1.88
CA LEU A 369 6.91 6.88 0.95
C LEU A 369 8.18 7.25 1.72
N ASP A 370 9.27 6.57 1.36
CA ASP A 370 10.57 6.73 2.00
C ASP A 370 11.41 7.79 1.29
N ALA A 371 11.25 7.92 -0.03
CA ALA A 371 11.97 8.93 -0.80
C ALA A 371 11.37 9.21 -2.16
N VAL A 372 11.61 10.41 -2.68
CA VAL A 372 11.46 10.75 -4.10
C VAL A 372 12.71 11.46 -4.59
N GLY A 373 13.20 11.04 -5.76
CA GLY A 373 14.36 11.62 -6.45
C GLY A 373 14.02 12.02 -7.88
N ILE A 374 14.56 13.15 -8.35
CA ILE A 374 14.49 13.60 -9.75
C ILE A 374 15.89 14.00 -10.21
N SER A 375 16.31 13.51 -11.37
CA SER A 375 17.57 13.86 -12.02
C SER A 375 17.40 14.09 -13.53
N GLY A 376 18.37 14.76 -14.14
CA GLY A 376 18.35 15.19 -15.54
C GLY A 376 19.10 16.51 -15.69
N GLY A 377 18.59 17.41 -16.53
CA GLY A 377 19.14 18.76 -16.69
C GLY A 377 18.92 19.63 -15.44
N ALA A 378 19.75 20.66 -15.27
CA ALA A 378 19.65 21.59 -14.15
C ALA A 378 18.24 22.21 -14.04
N ALA A 379 17.57 22.03 -12.89
CA ALA A 379 16.29 22.66 -12.60
C ALA A 379 16.50 24.00 -11.87
N PRO A 380 15.68 25.03 -12.14
CA PRO A 380 15.71 26.26 -11.35
C PRO A 380 15.32 25.96 -9.89
N GLU A 381 15.79 26.80 -8.96
CA GLU A 381 15.38 26.70 -7.56
C GLU A 381 13.84 26.77 -7.43
N PRO A 382 13.23 25.95 -6.56
CA PRO A 382 11.80 25.96 -6.37
C PRO A 382 11.32 27.31 -5.83
N VAL A 383 10.40 27.95 -6.55
CA VAL A 383 9.67 29.11 -6.02
C VAL A 383 8.70 28.58 -4.97
N VAL A 384 8.84 29.03 -3.73
CA VAL A 384 7.99 28.60 -2.60
C VAL A 384 6.52 28.93 -2.91
N ALA A 385 5.80 27.89 -3.30
CA ALA A 385 4.38 27.91 -3.63
C ALA A 385 3.54 27.92 -2.36
N VAL A 386 2.98 29.06 -1.95
CA VAL A 386 1.95 29.02 -0.90
C VAL A 386 0.64 28.57 -1.51
N ARG A 387 0.17 27.40 -1.07
CA ARG A 387 -1.17 26.89 -1.38
C ARG A 387 -2.19 27.74 -0.62
N SER A 388 -2.99 28.53 -1.32
CA SER A 388 -4.35 28.82 -0.86
C SER A 388 -5.24 27.70 -1.39
N VAL A 389 -5.70 26.83 -0.49
CA VAL A 389 -6.74 25.85 -0.80
C VAL A 389 -8.02 26.65 -1.05
N VAL A 390 -8.51 26.65 -2.29
CA VAL A 390 -9.86 27.12 -2.56
C VAL A 390 -10.77 25.90 -2.39
N THR A 391 -11.29 25.75 -1.19
CA THR A 391 -12.38 24.82 -0.85
C THR A 391 -13.68 25.32 -1.50
N PRO A 392 -14.54 24.41 -1.97
CA PRO A 392 -14.62 24.08 -3.39
C PRO A 392 -14.96 25.30 -4.26
N LEU A 393 -14.23 25.45 -5.37
CA LEU A 393 -14.70 26.20 -6.52
C LEU A 393 -16.01 25.57 -7.00
N ARG A 394 -17.16 26.11 -6.57
CA ARG A 394 -18.44 25.74 -7.18
C ARG A 394 -18.43 26.23 -8.63
N VAL A 395 -18.93 25.42 -9.57
CA VAL A 395 -19.43 25.96 -10.84
C VAL A 395 -20.64 26.79 -10.47
N VAL A 396 -20.42 28.10 -10.36
CA VAL A 396 -21.45 29.04 -9.95
C VAL A 396 -22.21 29.45 -11.20
N HIS A 397 -23.52 29.23 -11.24
CA HIS A 397 -24.38 29.87 -12.23
C HIS A 397 -24.26 31.40 -12.06
N PRO A 398 -24.39 32.21 -13.12
CA PRO A 398 -24.33 33.67 -12.99
C PRO A 398 -25.26 34.17 -11.87
N GLY A 399 -24.72 34.84 -10.83
CA GLY A 399 -25.53 35.54 -9.81
C GLY A 399 -25.36 35.16 -8.33
N THR A 400 -24.56 34.16 -7.96
CA THR A 400 -24.43 33.76 -6.53
C THR A 400 -23.38 34.59 -5.78
N ALA A 401 -23.62 34.98 -4.51
CA ALA A 401 -22.76 35.88 -3.74
C ALA A 401 -21.41 35.28 -3.30
N THR A 402 -20.37 36.12 -3.17
CA THR A 402 -18.97 35.74 -2.84
C THR A 402 -18.71 35.71 -1.34
N GLU A 403 -18.08 34.65 -0.83
CA GLU A 403 -17.40 34.67 0.46
C GLU A 403 -15.95 35.15 0.30
N ARG A 404 -15.40 35.76 1.36
CA ARG A 404 -14.06 36.37 1.42
C ARG A 404 -13.10 35.45 2.19
N PRO A 405 -12.29 34.61 1.52
CA PRO A 405 -11.23 33.86 2.19
C PRO A 405 -10.05 34.79 2.50
N PRO A 406 -9.20 34.41 3.47
CA PRO A 406 -7.96 35.13 3.75
C PRO A 406 -7.01 34.97 2.56
N GLY A 407 -6.93 35.99 1.71
CA GLY A 407 -5.89 36.15 0.70
C GLY A 407 -4.80 37.09 1.21
N PRO A 408 -3.53 36.87 0.84
CA PRO A 408 -2.46 37.76 1.24
C PRO A 408 -2.62 39.14 0.57
N ALA A 409 -2.51 40.21 1.35
CA ALA A 409 -2.68 41.59 0.87
C ALA A 409 -1.58 42.08 -0.10
N ARG A 410 -0.53 41.27 -0.35
CA ARG A 410 0.67 41.64 -1.13
C ARG A 410 1.27 40.46 -1.91
N ALA A 411 0.46 39.60 -2.51
CA ALA A 411 1.00 38.63 -3.46
C ALA A 411 1.20 39.30 -4.84
N GLY A 412 2.19 38.83 -5.61
CA GLY A 412 2.43 39.27 -6.98
C GLY A 412 1.41 38.66 -7.95
N SER A 413 1.85 38.20 -9.11
CA SER A 413 1.04 37.34 -9.99
C SER A 413 0.81 35.95 -9.39
N ALA A 414 -0.20 35.26 -9.90
CA ALA A 414 -0.53 33.90 -9.52
C ALA A 414 -1.00 33.09 -10.73
N GLN A 415 -0.85 31.78 -10.67
CA GLN A 415 -1.44 30.84 -11.62
C GLN A 415 -2.60 30.10 -10.93
N LEU A 416 -3.81 30.25 -11.45
CA LEU A 416 -4.95 29.43 -11.09
C LEU A 416 -4.85 28.08 -11.81
N ARG A 417 -4.98 26.99 -11.06
CA ARG A 417 -5.07 25.63 -11.59
C ARG A 417 -6.40 25.03 -11.19
N VAL A 418 -7.10 24.44 -12.15
CA VAL A 418 -8.45 23.89 -11.98
C VAL A 418 -8.46 22.49 -12.55
N LEU A 419 -9.05 21.56 -11.82
CA LEU A 419 -9.25 20.20 -12.25
C LEU A 419 -10.75 19.99 -12.51
N LEU A 420 -11.08 19.70 -13.75
CA LEU A 420 -12.45 19.43 -14.18
C LEU A 420 -12.63 17.93 -14.42
N ARG A 421 -13.85 17.42 -14.27
CA ARG A 421 -14.27 16.10 -14.72
C ARG A 421 -15.47 16.28 -15.65
N PRO A 422 -15.27 16.20 -16.97
CA PRO A 422 -16.35 16.30 -17.94
C PRO A 422 -17.25 15.05 -17.93
N ASP A 423 -18.55 15.22 -18.09
CA ASP A 423 -19.48 14.10 -18.33
C ASP A 423 -19.55 13.68 -19.81
N SER A 424 -19.01 14.51 -20.72
CA SER A 424 -18.95 14.27 -22.17
C SER A 424 -17.56 14.55 -22.76
N GLY A 425 -17.30 14.00 -23.96
CA GLY A 425 -16.06 14.23 -24.70
C GLY A 425 -16.09 15.49 -25.60
N GLU A 426 -17.16 16.27 -25.53
CA GLU A 426 -17.33 17.47 -26.34
C GLU A 426 -16.42 18.61 -25.86
N PRO A 427 -15.95 19.49 -26.76
CA PRO A 427 -15.18 20.67 -26.35
C PRO A 427 -15.97 21.56 -25.38
N LEU A 428 -15.38 21.89 -24.23
CA LEU A 428 -16.03 22.66 -23.14
C LEU A 428 -16.33 24.14 -23.47
N GLY A 429 -16.04 24.60 -24.69
CA GLY A 429 -16.15 26.01 -25.07
C GLY A 429 -15.16 26.92 -24.35
N GLN A 430 -15.45 28.23 -24.30
CA GLN A 430 -14.61 29.21 -23.62
C GLN A 430 -14.90 29.17 -22.11
N ILE A 431 -13.87 28.95 -21.30
CA ILE A 431 -13.96 29.01 -19.83
C ILE A 431 -13.23 30.26 -19.34
N THR A 432 -13.84 31.00 -18.42
CA THR A 432 -13.27 32.23 -17.86
C THR A 432 -13.15 32.11 -16.35
N ALA A 433 -12.00 32.49 -15.79
CA ALA A 433 -11.86 32.68 -14.35
C ALA A 433 -12.18 34.13 -14.00
N VAL A 434 -13.04 34.31 -13.01
CA VAL A 434 -13.47 35.61 -12.49
C VAL A 434 -12.90 35.76 -11.08
N VAL A 435 -12.04 36.76 -10.88
CA VAL A 435 -11.46 37.09 -9.57
C VAL A 435 -11.74 38.55 -9.27
N GLY A 436 -12.77 38.80 -8.46
CA GLY A 436 -13.33 40.14 -8.34
C GLY A 436 -13.88 40.63 -9.68
N ASP A 437 -13.34 41.75 -10.16
CA ASP A 437 -13.76 42.38 -11.42
C ASP A 437 -12.89 41.94 -12.61
N THR A 438 -11.80 41.22 -12.34
CA THR A 438 -10.89 40.71 -13.36
C THR A 438 -11.43 39.41 -13.94
N ARG A 439 -11.43 39.32 -15.27
CA ARG A 439 -11.78 38.12 -16.04
C ARG A 439 -10.57 37.67 -16.85
N VAL A 440 -10.15 36.43 -16.67
CA VAL A 440 -9.04 35.86 -17.43
C VAL A 440 -9.46 34.56 -18.13
N PRO A 441 -8.97 34.27 -19.35
CA PRO A 441 -9.27 33.03 -20.03
C PRO A 441 -8.62 31.85 -19.31
N VAL A 442 -9.38 30.77 -19.15
CA VAL A 442 -8.91 29.48 -18.64
C VAL A 442 -8.69 28.57 -19.84
N ARG A 443 -7.52 27.92 -19.90
CA ARG A 443 -7.11 27.06 -21.02
C ARG A 443 -6.64 25.70 -20.54
N PRO A 444 -6.63 24.67 -21.40
CA PRO A 444 -6.01 23.38 -21.07
C PRO A 444 -4.56 23.57 -20.61
N ALA A 445 -4.19 22.87 -19.53
CA ALA A 445 -2.83 22.91 -18.99
C ALA A 445 -1.79 22.37 -19.99
N VAL A 446 -2.22 21.44 -20.85
CA VAL A 446 -1.43 20.90 -21.97
C VAL A 446 -2.20 21.18 -23.26
N ALA A 447 -1.52 21.81 -24.22
CA ALA A 447 -2.12 22.14 -25.51
C ALA A 447 -2.58 20.88 -26.25
N GLY A 448 -3.75 20.95 -26.90
CA GLY A 448 -4.34 19.82 -27.64
C GLY A 448 -5.00 18.74 -26.77
N THR A 449 -5.07 18.94 -25.44
CA THR A 449 -5.85 18.03 -24.58
C THR A 449 -7.33 18.15 -24.91
N MET A 450 -7.97 17.01 -25.18
CA MET A 450 -9.40 16.92 -25.41
C MET A 450 -10.12 16.44 -24.14
N PRO A 451 -11.29 16.99 -23.81
CA PRO A 451 -12.14 16.46 -22.74
C PRO A 451 -12.46 14.99 -23.00
N GLN A 452 -12.44 14.17 -21.95
CA GLN A 452 -12.89 12.78 -22.02
C GLN A 452 -13.87 12.53 -20.86
N PRO A 453 -14.99 11.82 -21.10
CA PRO A 453 -15.96 11.52 -20.05
C PRO A 453 -15.31 10.83 -18.85
N GLY A 454 -15.54 11.35 -17.65
CA GLY A 454 -15.03 10.79 -16.38
C GLY A 454 -13.54 11.00 -16.11
N ALA A 455 -12.76 11.47 -17.09
CA ALA A 455 -11.33 11.73 -16.93
C ALA A 455 -11.06 13.09 -16.29
N LEU A 456 -9.95 13.20 -15.57
CA LEU A 456 -9.47 14.46 -15.02
C LEU A 456 -8.90 15.35 -16.14
N PHE A 457 -9.49 16.53 -16.31
CA PHE A 457 -9.14 17.53 -17.33
C PHE A 457 -8.49 18.76 -16.68
N PRO A 458 -7.15 18.85 -16.65
CA PRO A 458 -6.44 19.95 -15.99
C PRO A 458 -6.46 21.23 -16.84
N MET A 459 -6.81 22.33 -16.19
CA MET A 459 -6.95 23.66 -16.76
C MET A 459 -6.12 24.68 -15.97
N VAL A 460 -5.63 25.72 -16.63
CA VAL A 460 -4.86 26.81 -16.00
C VAL A 460 -5.28 28.18 -16.49
N ALA A 461 -5.09 29.19 -15.64
CA ALA A 461 -5.18 30.60 -16.00
C ALA A 461 -4.10 31.40 -15.27
N GLU A 462 -3.52 32.38 -15.96
CA GLU A 462 -2.61 33.34 -15.34
C GLU A 462 -3.43 34.50 -14.76
N LEU A 463 -3.22 34.79 -13.49
CA LEU A 463 -3.85 35.87 -12.74
C LEU A 463 -2.86 37.03 -12.61
N PRO A 464 -3.21 38.24 -13.10
CA PRO A 464 -2.37 39.41 -12.91
C PRO A 464 -2.38 39.83 -11.43
N SER A 465 -1.38 40.61 -11.01
CA SER A 465 -1.24 41.03 -9.61
C SER A 465 -2.46 41.76 -9.06
N GLU A 466 -3.16 42.55 -9.88
CA GLU A 466 -4.39 43.24 -9.46
C GLU A 466 -5.56 42.29 -9.14
N ALA A 467 -5.56 41.08 -9.70
CA ALA A 467 -6.56 40.05 -9.39
C ALA A 467 -6.24 39.33 -8.07
N VAL A 468 -5.00 39.41 -7.61
CA VAL A 468 -4.45 38.68 -6.47
C VAL A 468 -4.60 39.53 -5.19
N GLY A 469 -5.82 39.63 -4.66
CA GLY A 469 -6.15 40.62 -3.62
C GLY A 469 -7.31 40.28 -2.65
N GLY A 470 -7.43 39.02 -2.21
CA GLY A 470 -8.39 38.65 -1.16
C GLY A 470 -9.82 38.35 -1.61
N ARG A 471 -10.01 37.95 -2.88
CA ARG A 471 -11.27 37.43 -3.41
C ARG A 471 -11.06 36.00 -3.94
N THR A 472 -12.04 35.12 -3.74
CA THR A 472 -11.99 33.74 -4.27
C THR A 472 -12.13 33.77 -5.79
N PRO A 473 -11.24 33.11 -6.54
CA PRO A 473 -11.46 32.91 -7.97
C PRO A 473 -12.73 32.07 -8.17
N ARG A 474 -13.43 32.33 -9.28
CA ARG A 474 -14.57 31.54 -9.76
C ARG A 474 -14.29 31.09 -11.17
N VAL A 475 -14.71 29.90 -11.54
CA VAL A 475 -14.60 29.41 -12.91
C VAL A 475 -16.01 29.42 -13.49
N VAL A 476 -16.21 30.24 -14.51
CA VAL A 476 -17.49 30.42 -15.19
C VAL A 476 -17.32 29.93 -16.63
N PRO A 477 -17.97 28.82 -17.00
CA PRO A 477 -18.02 28.43 -18.39
C PRO A 477 -18.93 29.36 -19.20
N ALA A 478 -18.57 29.63 -20.45
CA ALA A 478 -19.40 30.39 -21.37
C ALA A 478 -20.37 29.45 -22.11
N GLY A 479 -21.66 29.54 -21.78
CA GLY A 479 -22.75 28.85 -22.48
C GLY A 479 -23.22 27.55 -21.82
N GLU A 480 -24.34 27.01 -22.32
CA GLU A 480 -25.01 25.81 -21.79
C GLU A 480 -24.19 24.51 -21.96
N ARG A 481 -23.16 24.50 -22.82
CA ARG A 481 -22.37 23.30 -23.16
C ARG A 481 -21.45 22.80 -22.05
N ALA A 482 -21.24 23.57 -20.99
CA ALA A 482 -20.53 23.12 -19.80
C ALA A 482 -21.46 22.57 -18.70
N ALA A 483 -22.76 22.47 -18.98
CA ALA A 483 -23.69 21.71 -18.14
C ALA A 483 -23.22 20.24 -18.12
N GLY A 484 -22.94 19.70 -16.94
CA GLY A 484 -22.35 18.36 -16.78
C GLY A 484 -20.82 18.33 -16.73
N THR A 485 -20.18 19.36 -16.14
CA THR A 485 -18.76 19.30 -15.79
C THR A 485 -18.59 19.55 -14.31
N GLU A 486 -18.02 18.58 -13.61
CA GLU A 486 -17.71 18.68 -12.18
C GLU A 486 -16.37 19.42 -12.00
N VAL A 487 -16.31 20.38 -11.06
CA VAL A 487 -15.03 20.91 -10.59
C VAL A 487 -14.55 20.01 -9.44
N VAL A 488 -13.50 19.24 -9.71
CA VAL A 488 -12.94 18.27 -8.77
C VAL A 488 -12.06 18.96 -7.73
N ALA A 489 -11.24 19.92 -8.19
CA ALA A 489 -10.32 20.65 -7.34
C ALA A 489 -9.90 21.99 -7.98
N GLY A 490 -9.44 22.93 -7.14
CA GLY A 490 -8.76 24.12 -7.62
C GLY A 490 -7.71 24.63 -6.65
N SER A 491 -6.62 25.16 -7.18
CA SER A 491 -5.48 25.68 -6.42
C SER A 491 -4.97 26.97 -7.06
N MET A 492 -4.39 27.85 -6.24
CA MET A 492 -3.64 29.02 -6.73
C MET A 492 -2.18 28.87 -6.35
N LEU A 493 -1.31 29.13 -7.32
CA LEU A 493 0.13 29.13 -7.18
C LEU A 493 0.63 30.58 -7.27
N PHE A 494 1.22 31.12 -6.22
CA PHE A 494 1.75 32.49 -6.23
C PHE A 494 3.23 32.53 -6.61
N ASP A 495 3.63 33.55 -7.38
CA ASP A 495 5.03 33.73 -7.81
C ASP A 495 5.94 34.28 -6.71
N ARG A 496 5.37 34.79 -5.62
CA ARG A 496 6.10 35.16 -4.40
C ARG A 496 5.38 34.58 -3.19
N PRO A 497 6.12 34.04 -2.21
CA PRO A 497 5.51 33.61 -0.97
C PRO A 497 4.85 34.83 -0.30
N PRO A 498 3.55 34.77 0.03
CA PRO A 498 2.93 35.78 0.86
C PRO A 498 3.67 35.93 2.19
N SER A 499 3.67 37.14 2.74
CA SER A 499 4.31 37.48 4.02
C SER A 499 3.62 36.87 5.25
N THR A 500 2.88 35.77 5.09
CA THR A 500 2.08 35.13 6.14
C THR A 500 2.32 33.64 6.22
N ARG A 501 2.35 33.18 7.47
CA ARG A 501 2.48 31.82 8.02
C ARG A 501 2.15 30.69 7.03
N ALA A 502 3.04 29.68 6.99
CA ALA A 502 2.87 28.46 6.20
C ALA A 502 1.46 27.86 6.37
N PRO A 503 0.86 27.33 5.29
CA PRO A 503 -0.46 26.73 5.34
C PRO A 503 -0.51 25.60 6.38
N ALA A 504 -1.66 25.45 7.04
CA ALA A 504 -1.86 24.40 8.02
C ALA A 504 -1.64 23.00 7.38
N PRO A 505 -1.02 22.06 8.10
CA PRO A 505 -0.79 20.72 7.59
C PRO A 505 -2.12 20.04 7.23
N ILE A 506 -2.09 19.22 6.19
CA ILE A 506 -3.18 18.32 5.82
C ILE A 506 -3.54 17.45 7.05
N HIS A 507 -4.81 17.05 7.16
CA HIS A 507 -5.27 16.17 8.22
C HIS A 507 -4.29 15.00 8.42
N ARG A 508 -3.74 14.89 9.64
CA ARG A 508 -2.74 13.88 9.94
C ARG A 508 -3.34 12.49 9.74
N PRO A 509 -2.60 11.55 9.12
CA PRO A 509 -3.03 10.18 9.03
C PRO A 509 -3.25 9.62 10.44
N GLN A 510 -4.33 8.85 10.60
CA GLN A 510 -4.52 8.09 11.83
C GLN A 510 -3.38 7.07 11.94
N PRO A 511 -2.91 6.75 13.17
CA PRO A 511 -1.94 5.66 13.35
C PRO A 511 -2.45 4.39 12.66
N ALA A 512 -1.55 3.63 12.05
CA ALA A 512 -1.90 2.32 11.51
C ALA A 512 -2.61 1.49 12.58
N PRO A 513 -3.63 0.68 12.22
CA PRO A 513 -4.12 -0.32 13.15
C PRO A 513 -2.95 -1.24 13.53
N THR A 514 -2.50 -1.13 14.77
CA THR A 514 -1.39 -1.93 15.31
C THR A 514 -1.81 -3.36 15.64
N GLN A 515 -3.13 -3.60 15.69
CA GLN A 515 -3.71 -4.88 16.05
C GLN A 515 -3.47 -5.91 14.93
N PRO A 516 -2.86 -7.07 15.25
CA PRO A 516 -2.77 -8.18 14.32
C PRO A 516 -4.16 -8.65 13.87
N ARG A 517 -4.21 -9.25 12.67
CA ARG A 517 -5.44 -9.78 12.07
C ARG A 517 -5.25 -11.25 11.70
N ALA A 518 -6.26 -12.07 11.96
CA ALA A 518 -6.24 -13.45 11.47
C ALA A 518 -6.48 -13.49 9.94
N PRO A 519 -5.96 -14.52 9.25
CA PRO A 519 -6.24 -14.80 7.84
C PRO A 519 -7.73 -14.70 7.49
N ALA A 520 -8.02 -14.18 6.29
CA ALA A 520 -9.39 -14.19 5.78
C ALA A 520 -9.81 -15.63 5.43
N VAL A 521 -11.06 -15.99 5.72
CA VAL A 521 -11.61 -17.33 5.46
C VAL A 521 -12.47 -17.25 4.21
N ARG A 522 -12.30 -18.20 3.29
CA ARG A 522 -13.24 -18.46 2.18
C ARG A 522 -13.59 -19.94 2.17
N ILE A 523 -14.87 -20.24 1.96
CA ILE A 523 -15.37 -21.61 1.95
C ILE A 523 -16.08 -21.86 0.62
N THR A 524 -15.77 -22.99 0.00
CA THR A 524 -16.51 -23.48 -1.17
C THR A 524 -16.95 -24.92 -0.90
N ALA A 525 -18.25 -25.17 -1.05
CA ALA A 525 -18.77 -26.54 -1.10
C ALA A 525 -18.53 -27.12 -2.50
N LEU A 526 -18.00 -28.33 -2.56
CA LEU A 526 -17.73 -29.09 -3.78
C LEU A 526 -18.41 -30.45 -3.68
N ASP A 527 -18.78 -31.02 -4.82
CA ASP A 527 -19.28 -32.38 -4.90
C ASP A 527 -18.19 -33.42 -4.57
N ALA A 528 -18.56 -34.71 -4.57
CA ALA A 528 -17.63 -35.81 -4.31
C ALA A 528 -16.48 -35.90 -5.35
N ALA A 529 -16.66 -35.34 -6.54
CA ALA A 529 -15.65 -35.27 -7.59
C ALA A 529 -14.75 -34.01 -7.49
N GLY A 530 -15.04 -33.10 -6.56
CA GLY A 530 -14.28 -31.88 -6.35
C GLY A 530 -14.70 -30.71 -7.26
N HIS A 531 -15.88 -30.78 -7.88
CA HIS A 531 -16.42 -29.70 -8.69
C HIS A 531 -17.42 -28.84 -7.91
N PRO A 532 -17.52 -27.53 -8.20
CA PRO A 532 -18.59 -26.69 -7.65
C PRO A 532 -19.97 -27.25 -8.06
N PRO A 533 -20.96 -27.32 -7.14
CA PRO A 533 -22.30 -27.74 -7.50
C PRO A 533 -22.98 -26.73 -8.44
N ASP A 534 -23.85 -27.21 -9.32
CA ASP A 534 -24.69 -26.37 -10.16
C ASP A 534 -25.46 -25.35 -9.30
N PRO A 535 -25.44 -24.04 -9.63
CA PRO A 535 -26.15 -23.02 -8.87
C PRO A 535 -27.63 -23.37 -8.65
N GLY A 536 -28.07 -23.39 -7.40
CA GLY A 536 -29.47 -23.66 -7.03
C GLY A 536 -29.87 -25.14 -7.03
N ARG A 537 -29.00 -26.08 -7.42
CA ARG A 537 -29.29 -27.51 -7.27
C ARG A 537 -28.85 -28.04 -5.90
N PRO A 538 -29.70 -28.86 -5.24
CA PRO A 538 -29.30 -29.58 -4.03
C PRO A 538 -28.13 -30.53 -4.31
N LEU A 539 -27.24 -30.64 -3.33
CA LEU A 539 -26.20 -31.66 -3.27
C LEU A 539 -26.84 -33.04 -3.10
N SER A 540 -26.31 -34.01 -3.84
CA SER A 540 -26.68 -35.41 -3.62
C SER A 540 -26.22 -35.86 -2.24
N ARG A 541 -27.01 -36.74 -1.60
CA ARG A 541 -26.56 -37.44 -0.39
C ARG A 541 -25.33 -38.30 -0.69
N GLY A 542 -24.47 -38.45 0.30
CA GLY A 542 -23.22 -39.19 0.16
C GLY A 542 -22.07 -38.37 0.71
N ARG A 543 -21.17 -37.91 -0.17
CA ARG A 543 -19.98 -37.16 0.22
C ARG A 543 -19.96 -35.78 -0.42
N MET A 544 -19.64 -34.78 0.39
CA MET A 544 -19.31 -33.42 -0.02
C MET A 544 -17.86 -33.12 0.39
N LEU A 545 -17.17 -32.29 -0.38
CA LEU A 545 -15.89 -31.71 0.01
C LEU A 545 -16.10 -30.24 0.39
N LEU A 546 -15.60 -29.83 1.55
CA LEU A 546 -15.50 -28.42 1.91
C LEU A 546 -14.08 -27.95 1.67
N ASP A 547 -13.92 -27.05 0.70
CA ASP A 547 -12.65 -26.41 0.39
C ASP A 547 -12.55 -25.10 1.17
N VAL A 548 -11.70 -25.09 2.19
CA VAL A 548 -11.47 -23.95 3.08
C VAL A 548 -10.14 -23.32 2.71
N ARG A 549 -10.18 -22.07 2.26
CA ARG A 549 -8.99 -21.26 1.97
C ARG A 549 -8.79 -20.21 3.05
N LEU A 550 -7.60 -20.20 3.62
CA LEU A 550 -7.15 -19.21 4.59
C LEU A 550 -6.13 -18.28 3.92
N ASP A 551 -6.51 -17.02 3.72
CA ASP A 551 -5.71 -16.02 3.01
C ASP A 551 -4.98 -15.10 4.00
N GLY A 552 -3.75 -15.48 4.32
CA GLY A 552 -2.84 -14.68 5.14
C GLY A 552 -2.33 -13.42 4.45
N ALA A 553 -2.18 -13.46 3.12
CA ALA A 553 -1.70 -12.34 2.33
C ALA A 553 -2.68 -11.16 2.38
N ALA A 554 -3.98 -11.44 2.24
CA ALA A 554 -5.03 -10.43 2.40
C ALA A 554 -5.02 -9.79 3.80
N ALA A 555 -4.80 -10.57 4.85
CA ALA A 555 -4.67 -10.04 6.21
C ALA A 555 -3.40 -9.18 6.37
N GLN A 556 -2.25 -9.64 5.84
CA GLN A 556 -0.98 -8.90 5.88
C GLN A 556 -1.04 -7.56 5.11
N ARG A 557 -1.79 -7.46 4.01
CA ARG A 557 -1.96 -6.19 3.27
C ARG A 557 -2.63 -5.10 4.10
N THR A 558 -3.49 -5.47 5.04
CA THR A 558 -4.25 -4.51 5.86
C THR A 558 -3.65 -4.28 7.26
N GLY A 559 -2.52 -4.93 7.58
CA GLY A 559 -1.86 -4.78 8.86
C GLY A 559 -0.94 -5.95 9.23
N ARG A 560 -0.70 -6.14 10.53
CA ARG A 560 0.10 -7.27 11.00
C ARG A 560 -0.70 -8.57 10.90
N LEU A 561 -0.06 -9.63 10.41
CA LEU A 561 -0.66 -10.95 10.38
C LEU A 561 -0.56 -11.62 11.76
N SER A 562 -1.68 -12.08 12.28
CA SER A 562 -1.70 -13.07 13.37
C SER A 562 -1.57 -14.45 12.76
N GLY A 563 -0.71 -15.28 13.35
CA GLY A 563 -0.75 -16.71 13.06
C GLY A 563 -2.05 -17.34 13.57
N LEU A 564 -2.30 -18.57 13.15
CA LEU A 564 -3.46 -19.38 13.48
C LEU A 564 -3.10 -20.48 14.48
N ALA A 565 -3.99 -20.67 15.45
CA ALA A 565 -4.01 -21.81 16.35
C ALA A 565 -4.68 -23.04 15.72
N GLY A 566 -5.75 -22.81 14.96
CA GLY A 566 -6.50 -23.87 14.31
C GLY A 566 -7.72 -23.38 13.56
N ILE A 567 -8.49 -24.35 13.06
CA ILE A 567 -9.73 -24.17 12.32
C ILE A 567 -10.82 -24.94 13.04
N GLU A 568 -12.01 -24.35 13.21
CA GLU A 568 -13.21 -25.04 13.67
C GLU A 568 -14.24 -25.07 12.55
N LEU A 569 -14.88 -26.22 12.36
CA LEU A 569 -15.99 -26.41 11.43
C LEU A 569 -17.25 -26.68 12.24
N LEU A 570 -18.30 -25.91 11.95
CA LEU A 570 -19.62 -26.06 12.53
C LEU A 570 -20.64 -26.36 11.44
N LEU A 571 -21.56 -27.27 11.73
CA LEU A 571 -22.72 -27.59 10.90
C LEU A 571 -23.96 -27.37 11.74
N ASP A 572 -24.86 -26.51 11.26
CA ASP A 572 -26.11 -26.13 11.94
C ASP A 572 -25.90 -25.66 13.41
N GLY A 573 -24.76 -25.01 13.66
CA GLY A 573 -24.37 -24.50 14.98
C GLY A 573 -23.63 -25.50 15.87
N GLU A 574 -23.54 -26.78 15.49
CA GLU A 574 -22.77 -27.79 16.22
C GLU A 574 -21.35 -27.94 15.65
N ARG A 575 -20.34 -27.98 16.53
CA ARG A 575 -18.94 -28.18 16.10
C ARG A 575 -18.71 -29.63 15.69
N ILE A 576 -18.49 -29.86 14.40
CA ILE A 576 -18.27 -31.18 13.81
C ILE A 576 -16.81 -31.50 13.53
N ALA A 577 -15.92 -30.50 13.50
CA ALA A 577 -14.48 -30.74 13.42
C ALA A 577 -13.65 -29.58 13.99
N ALA A 578 -12.45 -29.89 14.44
CA ALA A 578 -11.41 -28.94 14.79
C ALA A 578 -10.04 -29.44 14.33
N LEU A 579 -9.26 -28.56 13.70
CA LEU A 579 -7.96 -28.87 13.12
C LEU A 579 -6.89 -27.92 13.68
N PRO A 580 -5.89 -28.39 14.45
CA PRO A 580 -4.77 -27.55 14.85
C PRO A 580 -3.94 -27.12 13.64
N THR A 581 -3.49 -25.87 13.65
CA THR A 581 -2.60 -25.31 12.62
C THR A 581 -1.35 -24.66 13.22
N ALA A 582 -1.07 -24.92 14.50
CA ALA A 582 0.12 -24.43 15.21
C ALA A 582 1.05 -25.58 15.64
N ARG A 583 1.43 -26.47 14.71
CA ARG A 583 2.23 -27.66 15.05
C ARG A 583 3.62 -27.33 15.61
N ASP A 584 4.44 -26.61 14.84
CA ASP A 584 5.75 -26.12 15.29
C ASP A 584 5.69 -24.61 15.57
N VAL A 585 4.95 -23.90 14.73
CA VAL A 585 4.64 -22.47 14.80
C VAL A 585 3.23 -22.23 14.28
N PRO A 586 2.57 -21.14 14.67
CA PRO A 586 1.27 -20.77 14.09
C PRO A 586 1.33 -20.67 12.56
N ALA A 587 0.45 -21.41 11.87
CA ALA A 587 0.27 -21.26 10.42
C ALA A 587 -0.24 -19.86 10.08
N VAL A 588 0.01 -19.45 8.84
CA VAL A 588 -0.31 -18.10 8.35
C VAL A 588 -1.39 -18.10 7.27
N GLY A 589 -1.81 -19.28 6.82
CA GLY A 589 -2.78 -19.46 5.74
C GLY A 589 -2.72 -20.89 5.22
N GLY A 590 -3.30 -21.13 4.06
CA GLY A 590 -3.26 -22.44 3.40
C GLY A 590 -4.61 -22.87 2.84
N ARG A 591 -4.67 -24.12 2.36
CA ARG A 591 -5.88 -24.70 1.78
C ARG A 591 -6.19 -26.02 2.48
N HIS A 592 -7.37 -26.14 3.06
CA HIS A 592 -7.79 -27.32 3.79
C HIS A 592 -9.03 -27.90 3.15
N ARG A 593 -9.00 -29.20 2.83
CA ARG A 593 -10.14 -29.93 2.29
C ARG A 593 -10.69 -30.89 3.33
N PHE A 594 -11.93 -30.66 3.74
CA PHE A 594 -12.65 -31.53 4.67
C PHE A 594 -13.63 -32.39 3.89
N GLY A 595 -13.60 -33.71 4.10
CA GLY A 595 -14.66 -34.59 3.62
C GLY A 595 -15.83 -34.56 4.59
N VAL A 596 -17.04 -34.34 4.12
CA VAL A 596 -18.26 -34.36 4.94
C VAL A 596 -19.23 -35.41 4.37
N ASP A 597 -19.62 -36.37 5.20
CA ASP A 597 -20.67 -37.33 4.90
C ASP A 597 -22.04 -36.69 5.12
N THR A 598 -22.79 -36.53 4.03
CA THR A 598 -24.13 -35.94 4.02
C THR A 598 -25.24 -36.99 4.09
N SER A 599 -24.90 -38.28 4.14
CA SER A 599 -25.89 -39.38 4.11
C SER A 599 -26.80 -39.39 5.33
N GLY A 600 -26.28 -38.96 6.48
CA GLY A 600 -27.02 -38.86 7.74
C GLY A 600 -27.72 -37.52 7.96
N LEU A 601 -27.61 -36.56 7.03
CA LEU A 601 -28.25 -35.25 7.17
C LEU A 601 -29.72 -35.32 6.72
N ALA A 602 -30.57 -34.57 7.39
CA ALA A 602 -31.95 -34.40 6.96
C ALA A 602 -32.00 -33.72 5.58
N PRO A 603 -32.95 -34.06 4.69
CA PRO A 603 -33.10 -33.30 3.46
C PRO A 603 -33.51 -31.86 3.78
N GLY A 604 -32.85 -30.87 3.15
CA GLY A 604 -33.09 -29.46 3.42
C GLY A 604 -31.84 -28.58 3.39
N ARG A 605 -31.98 -27.36 3.91
CA ARG A 605 -30.89 -26.38 4.01
C ARG A 605 -30.09 -26.62 5.29
N HIS A 606 -28.78 -26.64 5.15
CA HIS A 606 -27.82 -26.71 6.24
C HIS A 606 -26.85 -25.54 6.17
N THR A 607 -26.47 -25.03 7.33
CA THR A 607 -25.53 -23.94 7.47
C THR A 607 -24.17 -24.50 7.89
N VAL A 608 -23.15 -24.21 7.10
CA VAL A 608 -21.76 -24.55 7.41
C VAL A 608 -21.01 -23.27 7.78
N VAL A 609 -20.43 -23.24 8.96
CA VAL A 609 -19.59 -22.13 9.43
C VAL A 609 -18.17 -22.64 9.64
N VAL A 610 -17.19 -21.93 9.08
CA VAL A 610 -15.78 -22.16 9.39
C VAL A 610 -15.26 -20.99 10.21
N ARG A 611 -14.55 -21.29 11.30
CA ARG A 611 -13.86 -20.31 12.14
C ARG A 611 -12.37 -20.51 12.06
N ALA A 612 -11.63 -19.47 11.68
CA ALA A 612 -10.19 -19.42 11.83
C ALA A 612 -9.85 -18.84 13.21
N ILE A 613 -9.22 -19.66 14.05
CA ILE A 613 -8.88 -19.32 15.42
C ILE A 613 -7.45 -18.75 15.44
N PRO A 614 -7.26 -17.47 15.80
CA PRO A 614 -5.93 -16.88 15.90
C PRO A 614 -5.15 -17.47 17.06
N ALA A 615 -3.83 -17.56 16.89
CA ALA A 615 -2.91 -17.91 17.95
C ALA A 615 -2.84 -16.77 19.00
N ASP A 616 -2.90 -15.51 18.57
CA ASP A 616 -2.94 -14.37 19.49
C ASP A 616 -4.36 -14.22 20.08
N PRO A 617 -4.53 -14.33 21.41
CA PRO A 617 -5.85 -14.24 22.04
C PRO A 617 -6.44 -12.83 22.04
N GLY A 618 -5.64 -11.79 21.79
CA GLY A 618 -6.09 -10.42 21.58
C GLY A 618 -6.67 -10.17 20.18
N VAL A 619 -6.65 -11.18 19.31
CA VAL A 619 -7.20 -11.12 17.95
C VAL A 619 -8.53 -11.88 17.92
N GLU A 620 -9.53 -11.29 17.27
CA GLU A 620 -10.82 -11.94 17.11
C GLU A 620 -10.77 -13.05 16.04
N PRO A 621 -11.47 -14.18 16.27
CA PRO A 621 -11.65 -15.20 15.24
C PRO A 621 -12.31 -14.65 13.98
N ARG A 622 -11.82 -15.09 12.82
CA ARG A 622 -12.50 -14.84 11.54
C ARG A 622 -13.45 -15.99 11.26
N ARG A 623 -14.62 -15.69 10.68
CA ARG A 623 -15.59 -16.70 10.28
C ARG A 623 -16.11 -16.41 8.89
N GLU A 624 -16.48 -17.47 8.21
CA GLU A 624 -17.23 -17.44 6.95
C GLU A 624 -18.36 -18.47 7.07
N GLU A 625 -19.47 -18.21 6.38
CA GLU A 625 -20.66 -19.05 6.41
C GLU A 625 -21.15 -19.30 4.98
N ILE A 626 -21.54 -20.55 4.70
CA ILE A 626 -22.26 -20.91 3.48
C ILE A 626 -23.51 -21.73 3.83
N THR A 627 -24.53 -21.64 2.98
CA THR A 627 -25.67 -22.55 3.03
C THR A 627 -25.54 -23.60 1.95
N VAL A 628 -25.73 -24.86 2.31
CA VAL A 628 -25.82 -25.98 1.38
C VAL A 628 -27.20 -26.61 1.47
N THR A 629 -27.74 -27.08 0.35
CA THR A 629 -29.03 -27.80 0.34
C THR A 629 -28.76 -29.27 0.04
N VAL A 630 -29.20 -30.18 0.89
CA VAL A 630 -29.06 -31.64 0.73
C VAL A 630 -30.39 -32.23 0.27
N ARG A 631 -30.34 -33.15 -0.72
CA ARG A 631 -31.51 -33.79 -1.31
C ARG A 631 -32.22 -34.78 -0.39
#